data_AF-M5EUS7-F1
#
_entry.id   AF-M5EUS7-F1
#
_cell.length_a   1.000
_cell.length_b   1.000
_cell.length_c   1.000
_cell.angle_alpha   90.00
_cell.angle_beta   90.00
_cell.angle_gamma   90.00
#
_symmetry.space_group_name_H-M   'P 1'
#
loop_
_entity.id
_entity.type
_entity.pdbx_description
1 polymer ?
#
loop_
_entity_poly.entity_id
_entity_poly.type
_entity_poly.pdbx_seq_one_letter_code
_entity_poly.pdbx_strand_id
1 'polypeptide(L)'
;MTRGLPRTLSRAAAREAGLAPPRLGLKAVTTGQGGAFRTVFSFNAMQVPVADAQAFASQKIFDFLDGKVRIKGGTAKLQFAVLTARASTINDNAALTWSLGSAAASSATLASTMVNVLAGTGRTLDGAGAALSTASTADVAAAVTLDGTTTPVDLYLNLAFATGTDIDADGMLAATGTITLLWENWGDNV
;
A
#
# COMPACT_ATOMS: atom_id res chain seq x y z
N MET A 1 -29.67 -12.41 -17.91
CA MET A 1 -29.46 -11.38 -16.87
C MET A 1 -28.62 -11.97 -15.74
N THR A 2 -27.29 -11.82 -15.78
CA THR A 2 -26.35 -12.41 -14.78
C THR A 2 -25.40 -11.37 -14.17
N ARG A 3 -25.62 -10.08 -14.46
CA ARG A 3 -24.79 -8.96 -13.97
C ARG A 3 -24.89 -8.68 -12.45
N GLY A 4 -25.78 -9.38 -11.74
CA GLY A 4 -26.02 -9.19 -10.30
C GLY A 4 -25.10 -10.01 -9.40
N LEU A 5 -24.99 -11.33 -9.62
CA LEU A 5 -24.27 -12.25 -8.73
C LEU A 5 -22.83 -11.84 -8.41
N PRO A 6 -21.98 -11.48 -9.38
CA PRO A 6 -20.59 -11.12 -9.09
C PRO A 6 -20.48 -9.88 -8.18
N ARG A 7 -21.41 -8.92 -8.31
CA ARG A 7 -21.46 -7.71 -7.50
C ARG A 7 -21.95 -7.99 -6.08
N THR A 8 -22.91 -8.91 -5.93
CA THR A 8 -23.41 -9.34 -4.62
C THR A 8 -22.34 -10.11 -3.85
N LEU A 9 -21.62 -11.02 -4.53
CA LEU A 9 -20.53 -11.79 -3.94
C LEU A 9 -19.35 -10.91 -3.51
N SER A 10 -18.95 -9.93 -4.33
CA SER A 10 -17.90 -8.98 -3.93
C SER A 10 -18.29 -8.11 -2.73
N ARG A 11 -19.59 -7.77 -2.60
CA ARG A 11 -20.09 -7.02 -1.45
C ARG A 11 -20.16 -7.87 -0.19
N ALA A 12 -20.52 -9.15 -0.31
CA ALA A 12 -20.48 -10.09 0.79
C ALA A 12 -19.04 -10.31 1.29
N ALA A 13 -18.10 -10.57 0.38
CA ALA A 13 -16.69 -10.71 0.71
C ALA A 13 -16.13 -9.46 1.41
N ALA A 14 -16.43 -8.25 0.92
CA ALA A 14 -15.99 -7.01 1.57
C ALA A 14 -16.57 -6.83 2.99
N ARG A 15 -17.78 -7.34 3.26
CA ARG A 15 -18.38 -7.32 4.61
C ARG A 15 -17.72 -8.30 5.59
N GLU A 16 -17.06 -9.33 5.10
CA GLU A 16 -16.38 -10.35 5.91
C GLU A 16 -14.87 -10.11 6.02
N ALA A 17 -14.31 -9.33 5.09
CA ALA A 17 -12.88 -9.11 4.96
C ALA A 17 -12.39 -7.78 5.57
N GLY A 18 -13.20 -6.73 5.48
CA GLY A 18 -12.76 -5.36 5.74
C GLY A 18 -12.76 -4.49 4.49
N LEU A 19 -12.31 -3.24 4.64
CA LEU A 19 -12.55 -2.18 3.66
C LEU A 19 -11.32 -1.29 3.48
N ALA A 20 -11.16 -0.73 2.28
CA ALA A 20 -10.20 0.35 2.06
C ALA A 20 -10.77 1.68 2.56
N PRO A 21 -9.94 2.57 3.14
CA PRO A 21 -10.39 3.91 3.49
C PRO A 21 -10.78 4.70 2.23
N PRO A 22 -11.73 5.64 2.33
CA PRO A 22 -12.14 6.46 1.20
C PRO A 22 -10.99 7.42 0.84
N ARG A 23 -10.21 7.06 -0.18
CA ARG A 23 -9.12 7.90 -0.70
C ARG A 23 -9.17 7.99 -2.21
N LEU A 24 -9.02 9.21 -2.73
CA LEU A 24 -8.98 9.44 -4.17
C LEU A 24 -7.82 8.66 -4.80
N GLY A 25 -8.10 7.99 -5.91
CA GLY A 25 -7.12 7.17 -6.60
C GLY A 25 -6.86 5.81 -5.97
N LEU A 26 -7.48 5.45 -4.82
CA LEU A 26 -7.43 4.11 -4.26
C LEU A 26 -8.74 3.38 -4.49
N LYS A 27 -8.64 2.13 -4.95
CA LYS A 27 -9.76 1.19 -4.99
C LYS A 27 -9.29 -0.18 -4.53
N ALA A 28 -10.00 -0.78 -3.58
CA ALA A 28 -9.84 -2.19 -3.23
C ALA A 28 -11.06 -2.99 -3.69
N VAL A 29 -10.81 -4.18 -4.26
CA VAL A 29 -11.85 -5.15 -4.58
C VAL A 29 -11.47 -6.47 -3.92
N THR A 30 -12.28 -6.90 -2.97
CA THR A 30 -12.12 -8.20 -2.31
C THR A 30 -13.06 -9.22 -2.92
N THR A 31 -12.54 -10.40 -3.20
CA THR A 31 -13.27 -11.59 -3.66
C THR A 31 -12.84 -12.79 -2.86
N GLY A 32 -13.74 -13.75 -2.63
CA GLY A 32 -13.48 -14.90 -1.76
C GLY A 32 -14.65 -15.12 -0.82
N GLN A 33 -14.57 -16.16 0.01
CA GLN A 33 -15.58 -16.52 1.00
C GLN A 33 -14.95 -17.41 2.08
N GLY A 34 -15.59 -17.48 3.25
CA GLY A 34 -15.25 -18.50 4.26
C GLY A 34 -13.86 -18.28 4.84
N GLY A 35 -13.49 -17.01 5.02
CA GLY A 35 -12.20 -16.61 5.56
C GLY A 35 -11.06 -16.63 4.55
N ALA A 36 -11.22 -17.09 3.30
CA ALA A 36 -10.15 -17.04 2.28
C ALA A 36 -10.43 -15.95 1.24
N PHE A 37 -9.51 -15.00 1.08
CA PHE A 37 -9.72 -13.80 0.30
C PHE A 37 -8.57 -13.48 -0.65
N ARG A 38 -8.95 -12.89 -1.79
CA ARG A 38 -8.10 -12.16 -2.70
C ARG A 38 -8.54 -10.70 -2.69
N THR A 39 -7.65 -9.79 -2.32
CA THR A 39 -7.87 -8.34 -2.41
C THR A 39 -7.00 -7.76 -3.50
N VAL A 40 -7.60 -7.09 -4.47
CA VAL A 40 -6.90 -6.33 -5.52
C VAL A 40 -7.04 -4.85 -5.24
N PHE A 41 -5.91 -4.21 -4.97
CA PHE A 41 -5.78 -2.77 -4.89
C PHE A 41 -5.42 -2.21 -6.27
N SER A 42 -6.12 -1.17 -6.69
CA SER A 42 -5.81 -0.38 -7.88
C SER A 42 -5.56 1.06 -7.45
N PHE A 43 -4.41 1.57 -7.87
CA PHE A 43 -3.96 2.93 -7.64
C PHE A 43 -4.01 3.68 -8.96
N ASN A 44 -4.74 4.79 -8.99
CA ASN A 44 -4.85 5.68 -10.14
C ASN A 44 -4.46 7.08 -9.69
N ALA A 45 -3.17 7.39 -9.77
CA ALA A 45 -2.58 8.63 -9.26
C ALA A 45 -3.02 8.94 -7.81
N MET A 46 -2.97 7.94 -6.93
CA MET A 46 -3.25 8.14 -5.51
C MET A 46 -2.21 9.10 -4.93
N GLN A 47 -2.67 10.24 -4.44
CA GLN A 47 -1.82 11.28 -3.90
C GLN A 47 -1.26 10.89 -2.54
N VAL A 48 0.05 11.09 -2.37
CA VAL A 48 0.79 10.81 -1.13
C VAL A 48 1.63 12.04 -0.78
N PRO A 49 1.18 12.88 0.18
CA PRO A 49 1.99 14.00 0.65
C PRO A 49 3.21 13.46 1.40
N VAL A 50 4.36 14.11 1.18
CA VAL A 50 5.62 13.82 1.87
C VAL A 50 6.13 15.11 2.47
N ALA A 51 6.35 15.10 3.79
CA ALA A 51 6.94 16.23 4.49
C ALA A 51 8.46 16.16 4.42
N ASP A 52 9.11 17.29 4.12
CA ASP A 52 10.56 17.42 4.05
C ASP A 52 11.24 16.95 5.35
N ALA A 53 10.77 17.48 6.48
CA ALA A 53 11.31 17.17 7.80
C ALA A 53 11.27 15.68 8.19
N GLN A 54 10.47 14.87 7.49
CA GLN A 54 10.34 13.43 7.75
C GLN A 54 11.07 12.59 6.71
N ALA A 55 11.05 13.01 5.43
CA ALA A 55 11.53 12.23 4.29
C ALA A 55 10.87 10.84 4.17
N PHE A 56 9.71 10.61 4.82
CA PHE A 56 8.88 9.42 4.68
C PHE A 56 7.40 9.80 4.70
N ALA A 57 6.57 8.88 4.22
CA ALA A 57 5.13 9.02 4.25
C ALA A 57 4.45 7.65 4.38
N SER A 58 3.23 7.64 4.88
CA SER A 58 2.43 6.43 5.02
C SER A 58 0.99 6.68 4.67
N GLN A 59 0.38 5.71 3.99
CA GLN A 59 -1.01 5.75 3.59
C GLN A 59 -1.68 4.43 3.95
N LYS A 60 -2.64 4.44 4.88
CA LYS A 60 -3.50 3.27 5.12
C LYS A 60 -4.24 2.93 3.83
N ILE A 61 -4.16 1.69 3.35
CA ILE A 61 -4.80 1.22 2.11
C ILE A 61 -5.87 0.16 2.36
N PHE A 62 -5.87 -0.49 3.52
CA PHE A 62 -6.88 -1.45 3.91
C PHE A 62 -6.98 -1.54 5.42
N ASP A 63 -8.19 -1.81 5.89
CA ASP A 63 -8.51 -2.13 7.29
C ASP A 63 -9.14 -3.53 7.27
N PHE A 64 -8.44 -4.50 7.86
CA PHE A 64 -8.95 -5.86 7.99
C PHE A 64 -9.97 -5.90 9.10
N LEU A 65 -11.05 -6.68 8.95
CA LEU A 65 -11.92 -6.93 10.10
C LEU A 65 -11.20 -7.68 11.21
N ASP A 66 -11.73 -7.55 12.43
CA ASP A 66 -11.22 -8.20 13.64
C ASP A 66 -10.95 -9.69 13.42
N GLY A 67 -9.87 -10.16 14.06
CA GLY A 67 -9.41 -11.54 13.98
C GLY A 67 -7.96 -11.70 13.52
N LYS A 68 -7.49 -12.94 13.46
CA LYS A 68 -6.14 -13.27 13.01
C LYS A 68 -6.08 -13.29 11.51
N VAL A 69 -5.21 -12.47 10.93
CA VAL A 69 -5.03 -12.34 9.48
C VAL A 69 -3.75 -13.05 9.06
N ARG A 70 -3.86 -14.03 8.17
CA ARG A 70 -2.72 -14.74 7.59
C ARG A 70 -2.50 -14.30 6.15
N ILE A 71 -1.39 -13.62 5.88
CA ILE A 71 -0.99 -13.30 4.52
C ILE A 71 -0.31 -14.51 3.89
N LYS A 72 -0.80 -14.93 2.72
CA LYS A 72 -0.31 -16.08 1.96
C LYS A 72 0.67 -15.68 0.87
N GLY A 73 0.63 -14.43 0.44
CA GLY A 73 1.50 -13.86 -0.58
C GLY A 73 0.72 -12.98 -1.53
N GLY A 74 1.26 -12.75 -2.72
CA GLY A 74 0.70 -11.81 -3.68
C GLY A 74 1.77 -11.17 -4.54
N THR A 75 1.35 -10.20 -5.34
CA THR A 75 2.24 -9.50 -6.29
C THR A 75 1.89 -8.02 -6.31
N ALA A 76 2.90 -7.16 -6.43
CA ALA A 76 2.73 -5.73 -6.52
C ALA A 76 3.48 -5.16 -7.71
N LYS A 77 2.88 -4.15 -8.35
CA LYS A 77 3.47 -3.38 -9.45
C LYS A 77 3.05 -1.93 -9.30
N LEU A 78 3.98 -1.06 -8.91
CA LEU A 78 3.74 0.37 -8.68
C LEU A 78 4.67 1.26 -9.50
N GLN A 79 4.15 2.41 -9.87
CA GLN A 79 4.85 3.53 -10.48
C GLN A 79 4.58 4.78 -9.65
N PHE A 80 5.53 5.70 -9.64
CA PHE A 80 5.47 6.91 -8.85
C PHE A 80 5.81 8.12 -9.73
N ALA A 81 5.00 9.16 -9.66
CA ALA A 81 5.31 10.47 -10.23
C ALA A 81 5.37 11.51 -9.11
N VAL A 82 6.21 12.53 -9.27
CA VAL A 82 6.15 13.75 -8.44
C VAL A 82 5.18 14.72 -9.09
N LEU A 83 4.24 15.24 -8.31
CA LEU A 83 3.23 16.20 -8.77
C LEU A 83 3.61 17.66 -8.46
N THR A 84 4.53 17.88 -7.52
CA THR A 84 5.06 19.20 -7.17
C THR A 84 6.25 19.59 -8.05
N ALA A 85 6.69 20.86 -7.96
CA ALA A 85 7.87 21.34 -8.66
C ALA A 85 9.13 20.64 -8.12
N ARG A 86 9.79 19.81 -8.94
CA ARG A 86 10.85 18.89 -8.51
C ARG A 86 12.10 19.58 -7.96
N ALA A 87 12.63 20.56 -8.69
CA ALA A 87 13.84 21.29 -8.30
C ALA A 87 13.72 22.13 -7.03
N SER A 88 12.53 22.19 -6.42
CA SER A 88 12.29 22.91 -5.17
C SER A 88 11.48 22.09 -4.16
N THR A 89 11.24 20.80 -4.41
CA THR A 89 10.52 19.89 -3.49
C THR A 89 11.18 18.52 -3.47
N ILE A 90 10.78 17.59 -4.33
CA ILE A 90 11.38 16.25 -4.45
C ILE A 90 12.30 16.23 -5.67
N ASN A 91 13.58 15.95 -5.42
CA ASN A 91 14.63 16.08 -6.42
C ASN A 91 14.48 15.11 -7.59
N ASP A 92 15.04 15.52 -8.73
CA ASP A 92 15.14 14.66 -9.91
C ASP A 92 15.97 13.43 -9.57
N ASN A 93 15.52 12.26 -10.03
CA ASN A 93 16.20 11.00 -9.78
C ASN A 93 16.32 10.63 -8.29
N ALA A 94 15.48 11.22 -7.44
CA ALA A 94 15.41 10.88 -6.03
C ALA A 94 15.17 9.38 -5.80
N ALA A 95 15.86 8.82 -4.80
CA ALA A 95 15.74 7.42 -4.43
C ALA A 95 14.56 7.21 -3.47
N LEU A 96 13.51 6.56 -3.96
CA LEU A 96 12.32 6.21 -3.19
C LEU A 96 12.33 4.72 -2.84
N THR A 97 12.10 4.38 -1.59
CA THR A 97 11.78 3.03 -1.14
C THR A 97 10.30 2.95 -0.82
N TRP A 98 9.65 1.86 -1.22
CA TRP A 98 8.27 1.58 -0.86
C TRP A 98 8.11 0.17 -0.28
N SER A 99 7.15 -0.02 0.61
CA SER A 99 6.87 -1.30 1.25
C SER A 99 5.39 -1.43 1.61
N LEU A 100 5.00 -2.64 2.03
CA LEU A 100 3.72 -2.87 2.70
C LEU A 100 3.97 -3.36 4.12
N GLY A 101 3.25 -2.75 5.06
CA GLY A 101 3.38 -3.06 6.48
C GLY A 101 2.05 -3.02 7.21
N SER A 102 2.02 -3.69 8.37
CA SER A 102 0.91 -3.60 9.31
C SER A 102 0.96 -2.36 10.20
N ALA A 103 2.02 -1.54 10.07
CA ALA A 103 2.16 -0.27 10.75
C ALA A 103 2.54 0.84 9.77
N ALA A 104 2.15 2.07 10.10
CA ALA A 104 2.56 3.26 9.37
C ALA A 104 4.07 3.50 9.50
N ALA A 105 4.67 4.06 8.46
CA ALA A 105 6.06 4.52 8.49
C ALA A 105 6.26 5.55 9.62
N SER A 106 7.30 5.34 10.43
CA SER A 106 7.73 6.27 11.48
C SER A 106 9.22 6.62 11.39
N SER A 107 9.88 6.24 10.30
CA SER A 107 11.28 6.52 10.01
C SER A 107 11.54 6.46 8.50
N ALA A 108 12.58 7.18 8.05
CA ALA A 108 13.10 7.08 6.68
C ALA A 108 13.76 5.72 6.40
N THR A 109 14.13 4.98 7.44
CA THR A 109 14.56 3.58 7.31
C THR A 109 13.37 2.67 7.64
N LEU A 110 12.69 2.18 6.60
CA LEU A 110 11.53 1.30 6.77
C LEU A 110 11.97 -0.08 7.28
N ALA A 111 11.45 -0.48 8.45
CA ALA A 111 11.81 -1.74 9.11
C ALA A 111 10.66 -2.34 9.94
N SER A 112 10.86 -3.56 10.44
CA SER A 112 9.90 -4.25 11.32
C SER A 112 8.49 -4.31 10.72
N THR A 113 7.47 -3.87 11.46
CA THR A 113 6.07 -3.86 11.04
C THR A 113 5.75 -2.89 9.90
N MET A 114 6.70 -2.03 9.48
CA MET A 114 6.54 -1.17 8.30
C MET A 114 6.78 -1.93 6.98
N VAL A 115 7.41 -3.11 7.05
CA VAL A 115 7.85 -3.92 5.89
C VAL A 115 7.47 -5.40 6.00
N ASN A 116 6.65 -5.77 7.00
CA ASN A 116 6.36 -7.17 7.34
C ASN A 116 5.39 -7.89 6.38
N VAL A 117 4.77 -7.18 5.44
CA VAL A 117 3.92 -7.76 4.39
C VAL A 117 4.66 -7.81 3.05
N LEU A 118 5.33 -6.71 2.68
CA LEU A 118 6.19 -6.63 1.50
C LEU A 118 7.44 -5.84 1.90
N ALA A 119 8.61 -6.43 1.67
CA ALA A 119 9.90 -5.84 2.03
C ALA A 119 10.16 -4.50 1.32
N GLY A 120 11.04 -3.67 1.89
CA GLY A 120 11.43 -2.41 1.24
C GLY A 120 11.95 -2.65 -0.19
N THR A 121 11.27 -2.05 -1.16
CA THR A 121 11.61 -2.13 -2.58
C THR A 121 12.03 -0.74 -3.07
N GLY A 122 13.27 -0.63 -3.55
CA GLY A 122 13.83 0.62 -4.05
C GLY A 122 13.35 0.96 -5.47
N ARG A 123 13.25 2.26 -5.75
CA ARG A 123 13.00 2.81 -7.08
C ARG A 123 13.54 4.23 -7.21
N THR A 124 14.17 4.53 -8.32
CA THR A 124 14.52 5.90 -8.74
C THR A 124 13.32 6.58 -9.39
N LEU A 125 12.99 7.79 -8.97
CA LEU A 125 11.94 8.61 -9.61
C LEU A 125 12.45 9.20 -10.93
N ASP A 126 11.60 9.34 -11.95
CA ASP A 126 12.05 9.92 -13.23
C ASP A 126 12.24 11.44 -13.12
N GLY A 127 13.39 11.99 -13.51
CA GLY A 127 13.70 13.43 -13.42
C GLY A 127 13.02 14.35 -14.45
N ALA A 128 11.90 13.96 -15.07
CA ALA A 128 11.24 14.77 -16.11
C ALA A 128 9.77 15.04 -15.78
N GLY A 129 9.48 16.21 -15.19
CA GLY A 129 8.11 16.66 -14.92
C GLY A 129 7.28 15.66 -14.09
N ALA A 130 5.99 15.57 -14.38
CA ALA A 130 5.08 14.60 -13.74
C ALA A 130 5.16 13.19 -14.38
N ALA A 131 6.30 12.81 -14.96
CA ALA A 131 6.49 11.47 -15.51
C ALA A 131 6.40 10.39 -14.43
N LEU A 132 5.73 9.31 -14.77
CA LEU A 132 5.71 8.09 -13.96
C LEU A 132 7.05 7.39 -14.09
N SER A 133 7.67 7.09 -12.95
CA SER A 133 8.80 6.18 -12.88
C SER A 133 8.49 4.87 -13.59
N THR A 134 9.53 4.19 -14.05
CA THR A 134 9.39 2.81 -14.54
C THR A 134 8.64 1.94 -13.51
N ALA A 135 7.94 0.89 -13.94
CA ALA A 135 7.15 0.05 -13.03
C ALA A 135 8.01 -0.81 -12.09
N SER A 136 7.97 -0.50 -10.79
CA SER A 136 8.62 -1.26 -9.73
C SER A 136 7.75 -2.45 -9.35
N THR A 137 8.30 -3.64 -9.42
CA THR A 137 7.59 -4.90 -9.16
C THR A 137 8.19 -5.59 -7.94
N ALA A 138 7.35 -6.17 -7.10
CA ALA A 138 7.77 -6.94 -5.95
C ALA A 138 6.77 -8.04 -5.63
N ASP A 139 7.26 -9.12 -5.05
CA ASP A 139 6.42 -10.17 -4.50
C ASP A 139 6.05 -9.82 -3.05
N VAL A 140 4.79 -10.04 -2.70
CA VAL A 140 4.35 -9.96 -1.30
C VAL A 140 4.88 -11.19 -0.59
N ALA A 141 5.62 -10.99 0.50
CA ALA A 141 6.26 -12.08 1.22
C ALA A 141 5.22 -13.10 1.70
N ALA A 142 5.49 -14.38 1.47
CA ALA A 142 4.62 -15.44 1.95
C ALA A 142 4.81 -15.63 3.47
N ALA A 143 3.68 -15.79 4.18
CA ALA A 143 3.57 -16.26 5.57
C ALA A 143 3.86 -15.26 6.71
N VAL A 144 3.15 -14.12 6.76
CA VAL A 144 3.00 -13.33 8.00
C VAL A 144 1.63 -13.57 8.64
N THR A 145 1.59 -13.79 9.95
CA THR A 145 0.35 -13.80 10.74
C THR A 145 0.30 -12.51 11.53
N LEU A 146 -0.80 -11.78 11.40
CA LEU A 146 -1.06 -10.52 12.08
C LEU A 146 -2.21 -10.77 13.06
N ASP A 147 -1.98 -10.41 14.32
CA ASP A 147 -2.99 -10.56 15.36
C ASP A 147 -3.85 -9.30 15.41
N GLY A 148 -5.08 -9.43 14.91
CA GLY A 148 -6.11 -8.40 14.94
C GLY A 148 -7.24 -8.70 15.93
N THR A 149 -7.02 -9.58 16.91
CA THR A 149 -8.10 -10.00 17.83
C THR A 149 -8.53 -8.90 18.80
N THR A 150 -7.61 -8.01 19.20
CA THR A 150 -7.91 -6.88 20.10
C THR A 150 -8.06 -5.55 19.38
N THR A 151 -7.40 -5.39 18.24
CA THR A 151 -7.44 -4.19 17.42
C THR A 151 -7.32 -4.62 15.98
N PRO A 152 -8.26 -4.24 15.09
CA PRO A 152 -8.20 -4.66 13.71
C PRO A 152 -6.86 -4.27 13.07
N VAL A 153 -6.36 -5.17 12.22
CA VAL A 153 -5.08 -4.98 11.55
C VAL A 153 -5.27 -3.97 10.43
N ASP A 154 -4.37 -3.01 10.36
CA ASP A 154 -4.29 -2.08 9.24
C ASP A 154 -3.22 -2.53 8.25
N LEU A 155 -3.42 -2.22 6.97
CA LEU A 155 -2.41 -2.35 5.92
C LEU A 155 -2.02 -0.96 5.41
N TYR A 156 -0.74 -0.67 5.40
CA TYR A 156 -0.18 0.60 4.94
C TYR A 156 0.70 0.42 3.70
N LEU A 157 0.59 1.37 2.76
CA LEU A 157 1.63 1.67 1.79
C LEU A 157 2.59 2.67 2.45
N ASN A 158 3.82 2.23 2.68
CA ASN A 158 4.86 3.03 3.32
C ASN A 158 5.89 3.44 2.27
N LEU A 159 6.30 4.71 2.32
CA LEU A 159 7.26 5.33 1.42
C LEU A 159 8.36 6.02 2.22
N ALA A 160 9.60 5.96 1.76
CA ALA A 160 10.70 6.69 2.36
C ALA A 160 11.75 7.07 1.31
N PHE A 161 12.35 8.24 1.48
CA PHE A 161 13.51 8.68 0.72
C PHE A 161 14.79 8.24 1.42
N ALA A 162 15.77 7.80 0.63
CA ALA A 162 17.01 7.22 1.18
C ALA A 162 17.88 8.27 1.88
N THR A 163 17.84 9.52 1.44
CA THR A 163 18.65 10.61 1.98
C THR A 163 17.82 11.87 2.19
N GLY A 164 18.20 12.69 3.17
CA GLY A 164 17.62 14.02 3.37
C GLY A 164 17.98 15.03 2.28
N THR A 165 18.74 14.63 1.25
CA THR A 165 19.04 15.46 0.07
C THR A 165 18.15 15.13 -1.13
N ASP A 166 17.29 14.10 -1.02
CA ASP A 166 16.32 13.75 -2.05
C ASP A 166 15.06 14.64 -1.99
N ILE A 167 14.89 15.39 -0.90
CA ILE A 167 13.79 16.30 -0.63
C ILE A 167 14.35 17.62 -0.07
N ASP A 168 13.90 18.74 -0.63
CA ASP A 168 14.30 20.11 -0.27
C ASP A 168 13.10 20.96 0.24
N ALA A 169 11.88 20.46 0.05
CA ALA A 169 10.65 21.00 0.63
C ALA A 169 9.50 19.96 0.51
N ASP A 170 8.40 20.22 1.21
CA ASP A 170 7.20 19.39 1.17
C ASP A 170 6.74 19.10 -0.27
N GLY A 171 6.49 17.83 -0.56
CA GLY A 171 6.21 17.33 -1.89
C GLY A 171 4.95 16.49 -1.96
N MET A 172 4.52 16.19 -3.19
CA MET A 172 3.40 15.30 -3.45
C MET A 172 3.80 14.22 -4.45
N LEU A 173 3.66 12.96 -4.06
CA LEU A 173 3.79 11.82 -4.95
C LEU A 173 2.42 11.36 -5.46
N ALA A 174 2.40 10.75 -6.64
CA ALA A 174 1.27 10.02 -7.18
C ALA A 174 1.64 8.55 -7.38
N ALA A 175 1.01 7.66 -6.60
CA ALA A 175 1.14 6.22 -6.77
C ALA A 175 0.14 5.71 -7.82
N THR A 176 0.63 4.96 -8.80
CA THR A 176 -0.18 4.33 -9.86
C THR A 176 0.21 2.87 -10.02
N GLY A 177 -0.75 1.97 -10.17
CA GLY A 177 -0.48 0.55 -10.38
C GLY A 177 -1.43 -0.35 -9.63
N THR A 178 -0.98 -1.57 -9.34
CA THR A 178 -1.80 -2.60 -8.69
C THR A 178 -1.04 -3.40 -7.65
N ILE A 179 -1.78 -3.85 -6.63
CA ILE A 179 -1.31 -4.82 -5.64
C ILE A 179 -2.37 -5.90 -5.54
N THR A 180 -1.98 -7.16 -5.67
CA THR A 180 -2.85 -8.31 -5.39
C THR A 180 -2.34 -8.98 -4.13
N LEU A 181 -3.22 -9.11 -3.13
CA LEU A 181 -2.96 -9.76 -1.86
C LEU A 181 -3.82 -11.03 -1.75
N LEU A 182 -3.19 -12.15 -1.39
CA LEU A 182 -3.84 -13.41 -1.04
C LEU A 182 -3.70 -13.61 0.46
N TRP A 183 -4.81 -13.82 1.16
CA TRP A 183 -4.82 -13.86 2.61
C TRP A 183 -6.03 -14.62 3.15
N GLU A 184 -5.94 -14.97 4.43
CA GLU A 184 -7.00 -15.66 5.16
C GLU A 184 -7.34 -14.89 6.45
N ASN A 185 -8.63 -14.75 6.77
CA ASN A 185 -9.11 -14.42 8.11
C ASN A 185 -9.38 -15.73 8.85
N TRP A 186 -8.62 -15.98 9.93
CA TRP A 186 -8.77 -17.15 10.78
C TRP A 186 -9.76 -16.93 11.93
N GLY A 187 -10.37 -15.74 12.01
CA GLY A 187 -11.31 -15.37 13.03
C GLY A 187 -10.63 -15.00 14.35
N ASP A 188 -11.45 -14.81 15.37
CA ASP A 188 -11.00 -14.63 16.74
C ASP A 188 -10.91 -15.98 17.46
N ASN A 189 -10.01 -16.08 18.43
CA ASN A 189 -9.82 -17.26 19.26
C ASN A 189 -10.77 -17.32 20.47
N VAL A 190 -11.76 -16.43 20.55
CA VAL A 190 -12.67 -16.27 21.72
C VAL A 190 -13.81 -17.28 21.70
#